data_AF-A0A6N8FKP8-F1
#
_entry.id   AF-A0A6N8FKP8-F1
#
_cell.length_a   1.000
_cell.length_b   1.000
_cell.length_c   1.000
_cell.angle_alpha   90.00
_cell.angle_beta   90.00
_cell.angle_gamma   90.00
#
_symmetry.space_group_name_H-M   'P 1'
#
loop_
_entity.id
_entity.type
_entity.pdbx_description
1 polymer ?
#
loop_
_entity_poly.entity_id
_entity_poly.type
_entity_poly.pdbx_seq_one_letter_code
_entity_poly.pdbx_strand_id
1 'polypeptide(L)' 'MMKSKSKLFWGALIVLLIVLAYILPYTVLSKVNDWYGSFLLWGIIGVLIIIANYMVTRDWGK' A
#
# COMPACT_ATOMS: atom_id res chain seq x y z
N MET A 1 -14.60 14.02 -11.46
CA MET A 1 -14.96 14.02 -10.03
C MET A 1 -14.94 12.61 -9.49
N MET A 2 -13.89 12.24 -8.75
CA MET A 2 -13.89 10.98 -8.00
C MET A 2 -14.95 11.08 -6.88
N LYS A 3 -16.00 10.26 -6.94
CA LYS A 3 -17.07 10.23 -5.92
C LYS A 3 -16.45 10.02 -4.52
N SER A 4 -17.03 10.57 -3.45
CA SER A 4 -16.46 10.48 -2.09
C SER A 4 -16.15 9.04 -1.67
N LYS A 5 -16.98 8.08 -2.09
CA LYS A 5 -16.77 6.64 -1.89
C LYS A 5 -15.45 6.12 -2.47
N SER A 6 -14.98 6.67 -3.59
CA SER A 6 -13.71 6.26 -4.21
C SER A 6 -12.49 6.85 -3.50
N LYS A 7 -12.56 8.09 -2.98
CA LYS A 7 -11.52 8.63 -2.08
C LYS A 7 -11.41 7.79 -0.80
N LEU A 8 -12.55 7.43 -0.22
CA LEU A 8 -12.63 6.53 0.93
C LEU A 8 -12.02 5.16 0.65
N PHE A 9 -12.31 4.58 -0.52
CA PHE A 9 -11.71 3.32 -0.95
C PHE A 9 -10.18 3.40 -1.04
N TRP A 10 -9.65 4.43 -1.71
CA TRP A 10 -8.18 4.60 -1.83
C TRP A 10 -7.51 4.86 -0.48
N GLY A 11 -8.13 5.65 0.39
CA GLY A 11 -7.64 5.85 1.76
C GLY A 11 -7.64 4.56 2.58
N ALA A 12 -8.71 3.77 2.53
CA ALA A 12 -8.79 2.47 3.18
C ALA A 12 -7.75 1.48 2.61
N LEU A 13 -7.51 1.52 1.30
CA LEU A 13 -6.48 0.71 0.65
C LEU A 13 -5.08 1.07 1.16
N ILE A 14 -4.76 2.35 1.35
CA ILE A 14 -3.48 2.78 1.93
C ILE A 14 -3.30 2.20 3.34
N VAL A 15 -4.33 2.31 4.19
CA VAL A 15 -4.28 1.76 5.55
C VAL A 15 -4.07 0.24 5.51
N LEU A 16 -4.79 -0.47 4.64
CA LEU A 16 -4.62 -1.92 4.47
C LEU A 16 -3.20 -2.28 4.03
N LEU A 17 -2.62 -1.55 3.08
CA LEU A 17 -1.26 -1.76 2.60
C LEU A 17 -0.21 -1.53 3.69
N ILE A 18 -0.39 -0.49 4.52
CA ILE A 18 0.48 -0.22 5.68
C ILE A 18 0.40 -1.39 6.66
N VAL A 19 -0.81 -1.84 7.02
CA VAL A 19 -1.00 -2.97 7.93
C VAL A 19 -0.34 -4.24 7.36
N LEU A 20 -0.51 -4.52 6.07
CA LEU A 20 0.15 -5.65 5.42
C LEU A 20 1.68 -5.53 5.41
N ALA A 21 2.23 -4.32 5.28
CA ALA A 21 3.66 -4.08 5.36
C ALA A 21 4.24 -4.43 6.75
N TYR A 22 3.43 -4.30 7.81
CA TYR A 22 3.80 -4.69 9.17
C TYR A 22 3.45 -6.13 9.53
N ILE A 23 2.40 -6.72 8.93
CA ILE A 23 2.00 -8.08 9.28
C ILE A 23 2.83 -9.09 8.49
N LEU A 24 2.95 -8.93 7.17
CA LEU A 24 3.51 -9.96 6.29
C LEU A 24 4.98 -10.32 6.61
N PRO A 25 5.90 -9.37 6.86
CA PRO A 25 7.28 -9.71 7.18
C PRO A 25 7.42 -10.44 8.52
N TYR A 26 6.60 -10.06 9.51
CA TYR A 26 6.75 -10.50 10.89
C TYR A 26 5.88 -11.72 11.23
N THR A 27 5.00 -12.15 10.32
CA THR A 27 4.12 -13.32 10.53
C THR A 27 4.32 -14.36 9.44
N VAL A 28 3.85 -14.09 8.22
CA VAL A 28 3.83 -15.06 7.10
C VAL A 28 5.23 -15.31 6.55
N LEU A 29 6.01 -14.25 6.35
CA LEU A 29 7.38 -14.33 5.84
C LEU A 29 8.43 -14.42 6.96
N SER A 30 8.01 -14.61 8.23
CA SER A 30 8.92 -14.68 9.38
C SER A 30 9.97 -15.80 9.27
N LYS A 31 9.67 -16.85 8.50
CA LYS A 31 10.57 -17.99 8.26
C LYS A 31 11.36 -17.87 6.94
N VAL A 32 11.05 -16.87 6.12
CA VAL A 32 11.78 -16.58 4.89
C VAL A 32 12.98 -15.73 5.29
N ASN A 33 14.07 -16.40 5.63
CA ASN A 33 15.34 -15.77 6.05
C ASN A 33 16.08 -15.07 4.88
N ASP A 34 15.41 -14.95 3.75
CA ASP A 34 15.94 -14.50 2.47
C ASP A 34 15.48 -13.08 2.17
N TRP A 35 16.43 -12.14 2.24
CA TRP A 35 16.21 -10.70 2.01
C TRP A 35 15.41 -10.42 0.73
N TYR A 36 15.64 -11.20 -0.34
CA TYR A 36 15.03 -11.01 -1.65
C TYR A 36 13.49 -11.08 -1.60
N GLY A 37 12.90 -11.94 -0.75
CA GLY A 37 11.45 -12.03 -0.58
C GLY A 37 10.86 -10.79 0.09
N SER A 38 11.53 -10.30 1.14
CA SER A 38 11.14 -9.10 1.88
C SER A 38 11.29 -7.83 1.04
N PHE A 39 12.34 -7.73 0.22
CA PHE A 39 12.54 -6.58 -0.67
C PHE A 39 11.48 -6.52 -1.78
N LEU A 40 11.14 -7.66 -2.40
CA LEU A 40 10.09 -7.71 -3.43
C LEU A 40 8.73 -7.29 -2.85
N LEU A 41 8.39 -7.80 -1.65
CA LEU A 41 7.15 -7.44 -0.97
C LEU A 41 7.08 -5.95 -0.65
N TRP A 42 8.13 -5.39 -0.04
CA TRP A 42 8.16 -3.95 0.26
C TRP A 42 8.17 -3.09 -1.00
N GLY A 43 8.82 -3.52 -2.07
CA GLY A 43 8.80 -2.85 -3.37
C GLY A 43 7.38 -2.78 -3.96
N ILE A 44 6.66 -3.91 -3.99
CA ILE A 44 5.27 -3.96 -4.47
C ILE A 44 4.37 -3.08 -3.62
N ILE A 45 4.46 -3.19 -2.29
CA ILE A 45 3.64 -2.36 -1.38
C ILE A 45 3.95 -0.87 -1.57
N GLY A 46 5.22 -0.50 -1.71
CA GLY A 46 5.64 0.88 -1.96
C GLY A 46 5.06 1.45 -3.26
N VAL A 47 5.14 0.70 -4.36
CA VAL A 47 4.55 1.10 -5.65
C VAL A 47 3.04 1.29 -5.53
N LEU A 48 2.34 0.36 -4.86
CA LEU A 48 0.89 0.45 -4.63
C LEU A 48 0.52 1.68 -3.80
N ILE A 49 1.31 2.01 -2.76
CA ILE A 49 1.11 3.23 -1.95
C ILE A 49 1.29 4.50 -2.79
N ILE A 50 2.30 4.56 -3.66
CA ILE A 50 2.53 5.71 -4.54
C ILE A 50 1.32 5.91 -5.47
N ILE A 51 0.84 4.84 -6.11
CA ILE A 51 -0.34 4.89 -6.99
C ILE A 51 -1.58 5.34 -6.21
N ALA A 52 -1.83 4.77 -5.03
CA ALA A 52 -2.96 5.14 -4.21
C ALA A 52 -2.92 6.62 -3.77
N ASN A 53 -1.75 7.12 -3.35
CA ASN A 53 -1.56 8.53 -3.01
C ASN A 53 -1.78 9.45 -4.20
N TYR A 54 -1.25 9.09 -5.38
CA TYR A 54 -1.50 9.84 -6.60
C TYR A 54 -2.99 9.90 -6.91
N MET A 55 -3.71 8.78 -6.85
CA MET A 55 -5.15 8.74 -7.10
C MET A 55 -5.94 9.63 -6.13
N VAL A 56 -5.55 9.66 -4.85
CA VAL A 56 -6.19 10.51 -3.83
C VAL A 56 -5.93 12.00 -4.07
N THR A 57 -4.71 12.36 -4.46
CA THR A 57 -4.23 13.75 -4.55
C THR A 57 -4.41 14.39 -5.92
N ARG A 58 -4.62 13.61 -6.99
CA ARG A 58 -4.75 14.10 -8.39
C ARG A 58 -5.82 15.18 -8.59
N ASP A 59 -6.88 15.17 -7.80
CA ASP A 59 -7.99 16.13 -7.89
C ASP A 59 -7.88 17.26 -6.84
N TRP A 60 -6.76 17.42 -6.12
CA TRP A 60 -6.59 18.47 -5.11
C TRP A 60 -6.29 19.87 -5.69
N GLY A 61 -5.69 19.93 -6.88
CA GLY A 61 -5.33 21.19 -7.56
C GLY A 61 -6.34 21.69 -8.59
N LYS A 62 -7.53 21.09 -8.65
CA LYS A 62 -8.67 21.57 -9.45
C LYS A 62 -9.69 22.23 -8.55
#